data_AF-A0A843UQT9-F1
#
_entry.id   AF-A0A843UQT9-F1
#
_cell.length_a   1.000
_cell.length_b   1.000
_cell.length_c   1.000
_cell.angle_alpha   90.00
_cell.angle_beta   90.00
_cell.angle_gamma   90.00
#
_symmetry.space_group_name_H-M   'P 1'
#
loop_
_entity.id
_entity.type
_entity.pdbx_description
1 polymer ?
#
loop_
_entity_poly.entity_id
_entity_poly.type
_entity_poly.pdbx_seq_one_letter_code
_entity_poly.pdbx_strand_id
1 'polypeptide(L)'
;MMDGSMGAGKLSLTWWGCSPRVIVVDPVLVREILNYKSGHFERPTSPVSGLYVTGLLATQGEKWAMHRRILAPAFHMEKLKLMWPAFSACCTELVSRWEKLLGPDGSCELDVRPEFRELSRDVISRTAFGSSFEEGRRVVQLQEEQALLVIQSFKLWEIPGYRVRVRLRVF
;
A
#
# COMPACT_ATOMS: atom_id res chain seq x y z
N MET A 1 20.08 -0.19 -12.75
CA MET A 1 20.45 -1.49 -13.33
C MET A 1 21.46 -2.14 -12.42
N MET A 2 21.07 -3.18 -11.70
CA MET A 2 21.93 -4.30 -11.33
C MET A 2 20.98 -5.49 -11.25
N ASP A 3 20.93 -6.26 -12.33
CA ASP A 3 20.43 -7.61 -12.26
C ASP A 3 21.37 -8.40 -11.35
N GLY A 4 20.80 -9.15 -10.41
CA GLY A 4 21.50 -10.09 -9.56
C GLY A 4 20.64 -11.33 -9.31
N SER A 5 19.57 -11.52 -10.09
CA SER A 5 18.55 -12.53 -9.84
C SER A 5 18.66 -13.77 -10.74
N MET A 6 19.64 -13.85 -11.66
CA MET A 6 19.77 -15.01 -12.55
C MET A 6 20.59 -16.18 -11.99
N GLY A 7 20.83 -16.22 -10.66
CA GLY A 7 21.48 -17.37 -10.01
C GLY A 7 21.12 -17.59 -8.54
N ALA A 8 20.12 -16.88 -8.02
CA ALA A 8 19.83 -16.93 -6.60
C ALA A 8 18.94 -18.13 -6.28
N GLY A 9 19.43 -19.06 -5.46
CA GLY A 9 18.64 -20.13 -4.88
C GLY A 9 17.42 -19.59 -4.13
N LYS A 10 16.53 -20.47 -3.68
CA LYS A 10 15.26 -20.11 -3.02
C LYS A 10 15.38 -19.18 -1.80
N LEU A 11 16.61 -18.96 -1.33
CA LEU A 11 17.03 -17.98 -0.33
C LEU A 11 18.18 -17.14 -0.91
N SER A 12 18.10 -15.81 -0.82
CA SER A 12 19.18 -14.92 -1.24
C SER A 12 19.41 -13.77 -0.28
N LEU A 13 20.64 -13.28 -0.19
CA LEU A 13 21.01 -12.15 0.66
C LEU A 13 21.14 -10.89 -0.20
N THR A 14 20.51 -9.81 0.23
CA THR A 14 20.64 -8.48 -0.34
C THR A 14 20.94 -7.46 0.74
N TRP A 15 21.30 -6.25 0.34
CA TRP A 15 21.59 -5.14 1.25
C TRP A 15 20.62 -3.99 0.99
N TRP A 16 20.13 -3.39 2.07
CA TRP A 16 19.25 -2.25 2.03
C TRP A 16 19.85 -1.14 2.90
N GLY A 17 20.54 -0.20 2.26
CA GLY A 17 21.50 0.66 2.95
C GLY A 17 22.56 -0.18 3.66
N CYS A 18 22.78 0.08 4.95
CA CYS A 18 23.70 -0.70 5.79
C CYS A 18 23.04 -1.92 6.47
N SER A 19 21.78 -2.23 6.15
CA SER A 19 21.03 -3.32 6.78
C SER A 19 20.96 -4.52 5.83
N PRO A 20 21.53 -5.70 6.19
CA PRO A 20 21.36 -6.90 5.39
C PRO A 20 19.90 -7.36 5.42
N ARG A 21 19.41 -7.89 4.30
CA ARG A 21 18.06 -8.44 4.15
C ARG A 21 18.12 -9.78 3.45
N VAL A 22 17.29 -10.71 3.90
CA VAL A 22 17.14 -12.02 3.26
C VAL A 22 15.87 -12.00 2.40
N ILE A 23 16.00 -12.32 1.13
CA ILE A 23 14.88 -12.54 0.22
C ILE A 23 14.53 -14.03 0.29
N VAL A 24 13.30 -14.31 0.71
CA VAL A 24 12.76 -15.66 0.81
C VAL A 24 11.73 -15.83 -0.30
N VAL A 25 11.98 -16.76 -1.23
CA VAL A 25 11.09 -17.06 -2.36
C VAL A 25 10.51 -18.47 -2.25
N ASP A 26 11.04 -19.34 -1.38
CA ASP A 26 10.45 -20.66 -1.12
C ASP A 26 9.05 -20.52 -0.48
N PRO A 27 7.97 -21.03 -1.12
CA PRO A 27 6.62 -20.92 -0.57
C PRO A 27 6.44 -21.63 0.77
N VAL A 28 7.20 -22.71 1.05
CA VAL A 28 7.18 -23.40 2.34
C VAL A 28 7.72 -22.49 3.43
N LEU A 29 8.87 -21.87 3.20
CA LEU A 29 9.49 -20.93 4.15
C LEU A 29 8.65 -19.66 4.32
N VAL A 30 8.09 -19.10 3.24
CA VAL A 30 7.18 -17.95 3.32
C VAL A 30 5.98 -18.29 4.20
N ARG A 31 5.38 -19.47 4.03
CA ARG A 31 4.25 -19.91 4.86
C ARG A 31 4.66 -20.08 6.32
N GLU A 32 5.83 -20.65 6.59
CA GLU A 32 6.35 -20.79 7.96
C GLU A 32 6.55 -19.43 8.62
N ILE A 33 7.25 -18.51 7.95
CA ILE A 33 7.51 -17.15 8.44
C ILE A 33 6.20 -16.39 8.71
N LEU A 34 5.25 -16.42 7.78
CA LEU A 34 3.98 -15.68 7.91
C LEU A 34 3.04 -16.25 8.98
N ASN A 35 3.15 -17.54 9.31
CA ASN A 35 2.34 -18.18 10.35
C ASN A 35 3.05 -18.28 11.71
N TYR A 36 4.32 -17.86 11.79
CA TYR A 36 5.11 -17.99 13.00
C TYR A 36 4.63 -17.02 14.07
N LYS A 37 4.16 -17.56 15.22
CA LYS A 37 3.50 -16.78 16.28
C LYS A 37 4.43 -16.30 17.39
N SER A 38 5.73 -16.61 17.37
CA SER A 38 6.63 -16.29 18.49
C SER A 38 7.09 -14.83 18.55
N GLY A 39 6.69 -13.98 17.59
CA GLY A 39 7.09 -12.58 17.54
C GLY A 39 8.52 -12.34 17.03
N HIS A 40 9.27 -13.38 16.63
CA HIS A 40 10.63 -13.18 16.08
C HIS A 40 10.64 -12.49 14.71
N PHE A 41 9.52 -12.53 13.99
CA PHE A 41 9.34 -11.82 12.72
C PHE A 41 8.41 -10.64 12.92
N GLU A 42 8.99 -9.47 13.16
CA GLU A 42 8.26 -8.21 13.18
C GLU A 42 8.31 -7.55 11.80
N ARG A 43 7.29 -6.75 11.46
CA ARG A 43 7.37 -5.99 10.21
C ARG A 43 8.50 -4.97 10.34
N PRO A 44 9.36 -4.84 9.32
CA PRO A 44 10.44 -3.85 9.34
C PRO A 44 9.87 -2.46 9.61
N THR A 45 10.27 -1.87 10.73
CA THR A 45 9.86 -0.51 11.08
C THR A 45 11.00 0.42 10.72
N SER A 46 10.70 1.43 9.89
CA SER A 46 11.65 2.50 9.64
C SER A 46 11.57 3.50 10.79
N PRO A 47 12.68 4.07 11.28
CA PRO A 47 12.65 5.14 12.29
C PRO A 47 11.74 6.32 11.88
N VAL A 48 11.56 6.53 10.57
CA VAL A 48 10.74 7.61 10.02
C VAL A 48 9.36 7.16 9.54
N SER A 49 9.05 5.85 9.47
CA SER A 49 7.73 5.41 9.00
C SER A 49 6.60 5.89 9.91
N GLY A 50 6.87 6.05 11.23
CA GLY A 50 5.90 6.61 12.17
C GLY A 50 5.62 8.10 12.00
N LEU A 51 6.49 8.85 11.29
CA LEU A 51 6.27 10.27 10.98
C LEU A 51 5.30 10.47 9.82
N TYR A 52 5.25 9.50 8.89
CA TYR A 52 4.50 9.63 7.65
C TYR A 52 3.33 8.66 7.50
N VAL A 53 3.31 7.58 8.28
CA VAL A 53 2.29 6.53 8.18
C VAL A 53 1.77 6.25 9.59
N THR A 54 0.45 6.25 9.74
CA THR A 54 -0.23 5.92 11.00
C THR A 54 -1.23 4.78 10.76
N GLY A 55 -1.88 4.31 11.83
CA GLY A 55 -2.87 3.24 11.74
C GLY A 55 -2.27 1.85 11.51
N LEU A 56 -3.03 0.96 10.87
CA LEU A 56 -2.72 -0.48 10.77
C LEU A 56 -1.42 -0.81 10.00
N LEU A 57 -0.92 0.14 9.23
CA LEU A 57 0.34 0.01 8.50
C LEU A 57 1.56 0.26 9.40
N ALA A 58 1.41 1.06 10.46
CA ALA A 58 2.49 1.47 11.35
C ALA A 58 2.42 0.83 12.74
N THR A 59 1.27 0.33 13.17
CA THR A 59 1.12 -0.33 14.47
C THR A 59 1.57 -1.79 14.43
N GLN A 60 2.08 -2.28 15.57
CA GLN A 60 2.51 -3.66 15.79
C GLN A 60 1.86 -4.23 17.07
N GLY A 61 2.03 -5.54 17.29
CA GLY A 61 1.63 -6.21 18.54
C GLY A 61 0.16 -6.02 18.91
N GLU A 62 -0.11 -5.77 20.19
CA GLU A 62 -1.47 -5.62 20.73
C GLU A 62 -2.24 -4.45 20.10
N LYS A 63 -1.57 -3.32 19.84
CA LYS A 63 -2.21 -2.15 19.21
C LYS A 63 -2.68 -2.46 17.79
N TRP A 64 -1.86 -3.20 17.04
CA TRP A 64 -2.27 -3.69 15.73
C TRP A 64 -3.43 -4.69 15.82
N ALA A 65 -3.37 -5.63 16.77
CA ALA A 65 -4.42 -6.63 16.97
C ALA A 65 -5.76 -5.96 17.34
N MET A 66 -5.72 -4.96 18.21
CA MET A 66 -6.88 -4.14 18.58
C MET A 66 -7.48 -3.42 17.37
N HIS A 67 -6.66 -2.69 16.61
CA HIS A 67 -7.12 -1.97 15.42
C HIS A 67 -7.74 -2.93 14.39
N ARG A 68 -7.11 -4.09 14.16
CA ARG A 68 -7.62 -5.10 13.23
C ARG A 68 -8.94 -5.68 13.72
N ARG A 69 -9.09 -5.94 15.02
CA ARG A 69 -10.34 -6.44 15.62
C ARG A 69 -11.49 -5.46 15.43
N ILE A 70 -11.23 -4.16 15.55
CA ILE A 70 -12.24 -3.11 15.35
C ILE A 70 -12.65 -3.02 13.87
N LEU A 71 -11.70 -3.13 12.94
CA LEU A 71 -11.96 -3.00 11.50
C LEU A 71 -12.55 -4.26 10.86
N ALA A 72 -12.19 -5.45 11.33
CA ALA A 72 -12.56 -6.72 10.69
C ALA A 72 -14.08 -6.88 10.43
N PRO A 73 -15.00 -6.48 11.33
CA PRO A 73 -16.44 -6.58 11.09
C PRO A 73 -16.92 -5.78 9.87
N ALA A 74 -16.25 -4.68 9.51
CA ALA A 74 -16.60 -3.87 8.34
C ALA A 74 -16.36 -4.61 7.01
N PHE A 75 -15.55 -5.67 7.03
CA PHE A 75 -15.22 -6.50 5.86
C PHE A 75 -15.91 -7.87 5.88
N HIS A 76 -16.92 -8.05 6.73
CA HIS A 76 -17.78 -9.24 6.67
C HIS A 76 -18.65 -9.23 5.40
N MET A 77 -18.98 -10.41 4.89
CA MET A 77 -19.74 -10.59 3.63
C MET A 77 -21.02 -9.76 3.59
N GLU A 78 -21.76 -9.68 4.69
CA GLU A 78 -22.99 -8.88 4.78
C GLU A 78 -22.73 -7.39 4.56
N LYS A 79 -21.61 -6.86 5.07
CA LYS A 79 -21.21 -5.46 4.89
C LYS A 79 -20.68 -5.22 3.49
N LEU A 80 -19.92 -6.17 2.92
CA LEU A 80 -19.46 -6.11 1.53
C LEU A 80 -20.62 -6.08 0.53
N LYS A 81 -21.71 -6.84 0.79
CA LYS A 81 -22.92 -6.79 -0.04
C LYS A 81 -23.56 -5.39 -0.07
N LEU A 82 -23.49 -4.64 1.03
CA LEU A 82 -23.99 -3.26 1.08
C LEU A 82 -23.13 -2.30 0.25
N MET A 83 -21.85 -2.63 0.01
CA MET A 83 -20.94 -1.84 -0.83
C MET A 83 -21.12 -2.13 -2.32
N TRP A 84 -21.77 -3.24 -2.69
CA TRP A 84 -21.95 -3.67 -4.08
C TRP A 84 -22.56 -2.60 -5.00
N PRO A 85 -23.62 -1.87 -4.61
CA PRO A 85 -24.17 -0.81 -5.47
C PRO A 85 -23.15 0.29 -5.79
N ALA A 86 -22.28 0.63 -4.83
CA ALA A 86 -21.23 1.62 -5.03
C ALA A 86 -20.16 1.12 -6.02
N PHE A 87 -19.73 -0.14 -5.89
CA PHE A 87 -18.80 -0.76 -6.86
C PHE A 87 -19.40 -0.78 -8.26
N SER A 88 -20.65 -1.22 -8.38
CA SER A 88 -21.35 -1.28 -9.67
C SER A 88 -21.46 0.11 -10.30
N ALA A 89 -21.85 1.14 -9.53
CA ALA A 89 -21.97 2.50 -10.03
C ALA A 89 -20.63 3.04 -10.54
N CYS A 90 -19.54 2.86 -9.78
CA CYS A 90 -18.19 3.27 -10.20
C CYS A 90 -17.75 2.58 -11.50
N CYS A 91 -17.98 1.27 -11.63
CA CYS A 91 -17.65 0.53 -12.84
C CYS A 91 -18.49 0.98 -14.05
N THR A 92 -19.80 1.19 -13.86
CA THR A 92 -20.67 1.68 -14.93
C THR A 92 -20.24 3.06 -15.40
N GLU A 93 -19.93 3.98 -14.48
CA GLU A 93 -19.44 5.32 -14.84
C GLU A 93 -18.10 5.28 -15.58
N LEU A 94 -17.20 4.38 -15.21
CA LEU A 94 -15.95 4.17 -15.93
C LEU A 94 -16.21 3.71 -17.37
N VAL A 95 -17.02 2.67 -17.55
CA VAL A 95 -17.38 2.14 -18.87
C VAL A 95 -18.06 3.22 -19.73
N SER A 96 -19.02 3.95 -19.17
CA SER A 96 -19.70 5.04 -19.87
C SER A 96 -18.76 6.20 -20.24
N ARG A 97 -17.66 6.42 -19.51
CA ARG A 97 -16.62 7.39 -19.94
C ARG A 97 -15.81 6.83 -21.10
N TRP A 98 -15.42 5.57 -21.05
CA TRP A 98 -14.65 4.94 -22.13
C TRP A 98 -15.43 4.83 -23.43
N GLU A 99 -16.74 4.53 -23.36
CA GLU A 99 -17.63 4.51 -24.53
C GLU A 99 -17.67 5.88 -25.25
N LYS A 100 -17.55 6.98 -24.50
CA LYS A 100 -17.50 8.35 -25.07
C LYS A 100 -16.16 8.68 -25.73
N LEU A 101 -15.11 7.91 -25.47
CA LEU A 101 -13.78 8.10 -26.07
C LEU A 101 -13.63 7.32 -27.38
N LEU A 102 -14.58 6.44 -27.72
CA LEU A 102 -14.54 5.68 -28.95
C LEU A 102 -14.59 6.62 -30.17
N GLY A 103 -13.61 6.46 -31.06
CA GLY A 103 -13.56 7.18 -32.33
C GLY A 103 -14.57 6.63 -33.35
N PRO A 104 -14.59 7.20 -34.57
CA PRO A 104 -15.48 6.75 -35.67
C PRO A 104 -15.36 5.25 -35.97
N ASP A 105 -14.17 4.69 -35.78
CA ASP A 105 -13.86 3.27 -36.04
C ASP A 105 -14.23 2.34 -34.87
N GLY A 106 -14.90 2.86 -33.84
CA GLY A 106 -15.36 2.09 -32.67
C GLY A 106 -14.23 1.59 -31.76
N SER A 107 -13.03 2.14 -31.87
CA SER A 107 -11.87 1.81 -31.03
C SER A 107 -11.09 3.05 -30.61
N CYS A 108 -10.36 2.95 -29.49
CA CYS A 108 -9.43 3.97 -29.03
C CYS A 108 -8.28 3.31 -28.25
N GLU A 109 -7.10 3.93 -28.27
CA GLU A 109 -5.99 3.58 -27.37
C GLU A 109 -6.11 4.41 -26.09
N LEU A 110 -5.96 3.76 -24.93
CA LEU A 110 -6.17 4.40 -23.62
C LEU A 110 -5.14 3.92 -22.59
N ASP A 111 -4.48 4.84 -21.88
CA ASP A 111 -3.69 4.48 -20.70
C ASP A 111 -4.62 4.15 -19.53
N VAL A 112 -4.71 2.86 -19.19
CA VAL A 112 -5.60 2.35 -18.13
C VAL A 112 -5.09 2.65 -16.71
N ARG A 113 -3.83 3.03 -16.54
CA ARG A 113 -3.25 3.30 -15.21
C ARG A 113 -3.95 4.46 -14.48
N PRO A 114 -4.08 5.67 -15.07
CA PRO A 114 -4.82 6.75 -14.42
C PRO A 114 -6.31 6.41 -14.21
N GLU A 115 -6.90 5.65 -15.14
CA GLU A 115 -8.31 5.24 -15.07
C GLU A 115 -8.58 4.30 -13.88
N PHE A 116 -7.72 3.29 -13.65
CA PHE A 116 -7.86 2.40 -12.51
C PHE A 116 -7.48 3.04 -11.17
N ARG A 117 -6.56 4.02 -11.17
CA ARG A 117 -6.31 4.85 -10.00
C ARG A 117 -7.56 5.64 -9.64
N GLU A 118 -8.19 6.29 -10.62
CA GLU A 118 -9.43 7.04 -10.42
C GLU A 118 -10.58 6.14 -9.95
N LEU A 119 -10.75 4.97 -10.58
CA LEU A 119 -11.75 3.98 -10.17
C LEU A 119 -11.54 3.56 -8.70
N SER A 120 -10.30 3.25 -8.31
CA SER A 120 -9.98 2.84 -6.94
C SER A 120 -10.27 3.96 -5.95
N ARG A 121 -9.96 5.21 -6.31
CA ARG A 121 -10.28 6.40 -5.53
C ARG A 121 -11.78 6.54 -5.34
N ASP A 122 -12.55 6.52 -6.42
CA ASP A 122 -14.01 6.65 -6.35
C ASP A 122 -14.65 5.52 -5.52
N VAL A 123 -14.19 4.28 -5.71
CA VAL A 123 -14.67 3.12 -4.96
C VAL A 123 -14.41 3.27 -3.46
N ILE A 124 -13.18 3.60 -3.06
CA ILE A 124 -12.83 3.79 -1.65
C ILE A 124 -13.61 4.96 -1.06
N SER A 125 -13.70 6.07 -1.79
CA SER A 125 -14.43 7.26 -1.32
C SER A 125 -15.92 6.98 -1.13
N ARG A 126 -16.59 6.29 -2.06
CA ARG A 126 -18.03 5.97 -1.93
C ARG A 126 -18.29 4.96 -0.82
N THR A 127 -17.43 3.96 -0.66
CA THR A 127 -17.67 2.86 0.29
C THR A 127 -17.21 3.16 1.71
N ALA A 128 -16.11 3.90 1.89
CA ALA A 128 -15.60 4.25 3.22
C ALA A 128 -16.21 5.53 3.77
N PHE A 129 -16.60 6.50 2.93
CA PHE A 129 -17.09 7.82 3.36
C PHE A 129 -18.58 8.06 3.06
N GLY A 130 -19.23 7.21 2.26
CA GLY A 130 -20.68 7.24 2.04
C GLY A 130 -21.17 8.60 1.53
N SER A 131 -21.99 9.30 2.34
CA SER A 131 -22.55 10.62 2.02
C SER A 131 -21.50 11.74 1.93
N SER A 132 -20.33 11.55 2.52
CA SER A 132 -19.19 12.49 2.46
C SER A 132 -18.19 12.07 1.38
N PHE A 133 -18.73 11.66 0.22
CA PHE A 133 -17.95 11.14 -0.90
C PHE A 133 -16.88 12.13 -1.38
N GLU A 134 -17.22 13.40 -1.53
CA GLU A 134 -16.31 14.43 -2.02
C GLU A 134 -15.15 14.70 -1.05
N GLU A 135 -15.44 14.75 0.25
CA GLU A 135 -14.41 14.85 1.29
C GLU A 135 -13.53 13.59 1.28
N GLY A 136 -14.14 12.41 1.12
CA GLY A 136 -13.44 11.14 0.98
C GLY A 136 -12.48 11.12 -0.21
N ARG A 137 -12.88 11.67 -1.36
CA ARG A 137 -12.00 11.79 -2.54
C ARG A 137 -10.79 12.65 -2.26
N ARG A 138 -11.01 13.79 -1.58
CA ARG A 138 -9.94 14.68 -1.19
C ARG A 138 -8.96 14.01 -0.22
N VAL A 139 -9.46 13.24 0.74
CA VAL A 139 -8.61 12.48 1.68
C VAL A 139 -7.75 11.45 0.94
N VAL A 140 -8.34 10.66 0.04
CA VAL A 140 -7.59 9.64 -0.73
C VAL A 140 -6.54 10.30 -1.62
N GLN A 141 -6.88 11.40 -2.30
CA GLN A 141 -5.92 12.16 -3.10
C GLN A 141 -4.73 12.64 -2.26
N LEU A 142 -4.99 13.24 -1.09
CA LEU A 142 -3.92 13.69 -0.20
C LEU A 142 -3.04 12.53 0.29
N GLN A 143 -3.63 11.35 0.52
CA GLN A 143 -2.87 10.15 0.88
C GLN A 143 -1.97 9.66 -0.27
N GLU A 144 -2.42 9.76 -1.52
CA GLU A 144 -1.59 9.43 -2.69
C GLU A 144 -0.41 10.40 -2.85
N GLU A 145 -0.66 11.71 -2.73
CA GLU A 145 0.37 12.75 -2.77
C GLU A 145 1.40 12.54 -1.65
N GLN A 146 0.92 12.26 -0.43
CA GLN A 146 1.77 11.94 0.71
C GLN A 146 2.59 10.67 0.46
N ALA A 147 2.01 9.60 -0.09
CA ALA A 147 2.73 8.37 -0.40
C ALA A 147 3.88 8.60 -1.40
N LEU A 148 3.70 9.45 -2.40
CA LEU A 148 4.75 9.83 -3.34
C LEU A 148 5.90 10.58 -2.66
N LEU A 149 5.58 11.56 -1.81
CA LEU A 149 6.58 12.31 -1.05
C LEU A 149 7.38 11.41 -0.10
N VAL A 150 6.70 10.44 0.51
CA VAL A 150 7.34 9.42 1.35
C VAL A 150 8.30 8.56 0.53
N ILE A 151 7.88 8.07 -0.63
CA ILE A 151 8.77 7.28 -1.50
C ILE A 151 10.00 8.10 -1.93
N GLN A 152 9.83 9.39 -2.23
CA GLN A 152 10.94 10.28 -2.58
C GLN A 152 11.91 10.50 -1.41
N SER A 153 11.41 10.69 -0.19
CA SER A 153 12.25 10.88 1.00
C SER A 153 13.03 9.62 1.36
N PHE A 154 12.43 8.43 1.19
CA PHE A 154 13.11 7.15 1.40
C PHE A 154 14.29 6.92 0.44
N LYS A 155 14.18 7.33 -0.83
CA LYS A 155 15.27 7.18 -1.83
C LYS A 155 16.55 7.93 -1.43
N LEU A 156 16.43 9.06 -0.75
CA LEU A 156 17.56 9.87 -0.31
C LEU A 156 18.24 9.30 0.95
N TRP A 157 17.47 8.61 1.81
CA TRP A 157 17.96 8.15 3.12
C TRP A 157 18.72 6.83 3.06
N GLU A 158 18.48 6.02 2.04
CA GLU A 158 18.98 4.63 1.98
C GLU A 158 20.30 4.47 1.22
N ILE A 159 20.94 5.60 0.87
CA ILE A 159 22.28 5.65 0.31
C ILE A 159 23.30 5.22 1.39
N PRO A 160 24.06 4.13 1.19
CA PRO A 160 25.13 3.75 2.09
C PRO A 160 26.11 4.91 2.30
N GLY A 161 26.35 5.29 3.56
CA GLY A 161 27.24 6.40 3.93
C GLY A 161 26.55 7.71 4.34
N TYR A 162 25.24 7.87 4.12
CA TYR A 162 24.50 9.10 4.48
C TYR A 162 23.99 9.17 5.92
N ARG A 163 24.31 8.17 6.77
CA ARG A 163 23.96 8.20 8.21
C ARG A 163 24.82 9.22 8.95
N VAL A 164 24.44 10.50 8.91
CA VAL A 164 24.87 11.45 9.93
C VAL A 164 24.27 10.98 11.25
N ARG A 165 25.13 10.51 12.15
CA ARG A 165 24.80 10.09 13.50
C ARG A 165 24.39 11.34 14.30
N VAL A 166 23.15 11.80 14.17
CA VAL A 166 22.61 12.86 15.03
C VAL A 166 22.41 12.26 16.41
N ARG A 167 23.45 12.37 17.25
CA ARG A 167 23.40 12.05 18.67
C ARG A 167 22.65 13.20 19.33
N LEU A 168 21.32 13.12 19.39
CA LEU A 168 20.55 13.97 20.28
C LEU A 168 20.95 13.59 21.72
N ARG A 169 21.87 14.38 22.31
CA ARG A 169 22.00 14.44 23.76
C ARG A 169 20.77 15.19 24.25
N VAL A 170 19.82 14.44 24.79
CA VAL A 170 18.81 15.00 25.67
C VAL A 170 19.54 15.41 26.96
N PHE A 171 19.56 16.71 27.25
CA PHE A 171 19.70 17.22 28.61
C PHE A 171 18.29 17.40 29.17
#